data_AF-J0D876-F1
#
_entry.id   AF-J0D876-F1
#
_cell.length_a   1.000
_cell.length_b   1.000
_cell.length_c   1.000
_cell.angle_alpha   90.00
_cell.angle_beta   90.00
_cell.angle_gamma   90.00
#
_symmetry.space_group_name_H-M   'P 1'
#
loop_
_entity.id
_entity.type
_entity.pdbx_description
1 polymer ?
#
loop_
_entity_poly.entity_id
_entity_poly.type
_entity_poly.pdbx_seq_one_letter_code
_entity_poly.pdbx_strand_id
1 'polypeptide(L)'
;IDKACMVLHSLIRGGKWEEWKLSTRLIIDAYHYINHRVTDYVCRKWCNPAPMDGSAPNLVISTTRPDGSTEHRCAFNSQAAEQLNAWISGHQPILKRMTVPNFLWYVLVLLFLHARVVEQRTAKRDQRASAMGDGG
;
A
#
# COMPACT_ATOMS: atom_id res chain seq x y z
N ILE A 1 -0.72 -14.97 -11.33
CA ILE A 1 -1.94 -14.21 -11.67
C ILE A 1 -2.59 -13.84 -10.34
N ASP A 2 -2.85 -12.55 -10.09
CA ASP A 2 -3.47 -12.13 -8.83
C ASP A 2 -4.90 -12.67 -8.77
N LYS A 3 -5.32 -13.14 -7.60
CA LYS A 3 -6.66 -13.70 -7.39
C LYS A 3 -7.75 -12.64 -7.56
N ALA A 4 -7.48 -11.37 -7.27
CA ALA A 4 -8.44 -10.28 -7.46
C ALA A 4 -8.77 -10.05 -8.95
N CYS A 5 -7.79 -10.12 -9.85
CA CYS A 5 -8.05 -10.03 -11.29
C CYS A 5 -8.88 -11.23 -11.80
N MET A 6 -8.66 -12.43 -11.27
CA MET A 6 -9.48 -13.60 -11.61
C MET A 6 -10.93 -13.43 -11.13
N VAL A 7 -11.13 -12.90 -9.92
CA VAL A 7 -12.47 -12.58 -9.39
C VAL A 7 -13.15 -11.55 -10.28
N LEU A 8 -12.45 -10.48 -10.67
CA LEU A 8 -12.98 -9.46 -11.58
C LEU A 8 -13.47 -10.07 -12.90
N HIS A 9 -12.63 -10.88 -13.55
CA HIS A 9 -13.00 -11.57 -14.79
C HIS A 9 -14.21 -12.49 -14.61
N SER A 10 -14.30 -13.17 -13.47
CA SER A 10 -15.42 -14.07 -13.16
C SER A 10 -16.72 -13.30 -12.97
N LEU A 11 -16.68 -12.15 -12.28
CA LEU A 11 -17.83 -11.26 -12.10
C LEU A 11 -18.31 -10.67 -13.43
N ILE A 12 -17.39 -10.33 -14.33
CA ILE A 12 -17.73 -9.82 -15.67
C ILE A 12 -18.36 -10.91 -16.52
N ARG A 13 -17.74 -12.10 -16.58
CA ARG A 13 -18.29 -13.25 -17.33
C ARG A 13 -19.66 -13.66 -16.80
N GLY A 14 -19.88 -13.55 -15.49
CA GLY A 14 -21.15 -13.82 -14.84
C GLY A 14 -22.17 -12.67 -14.90
N GLY A 15 -21.85 -11.55 -15.56
CA GLY A 15 -22.76 -10.41 -15.70
C GLY A 15 -23.04 -9.63 -14.41
N LYS A 16 -22.33 -9.91 -13.32
CA LYS A 16 -22.55 -9.28 -12.00
C LYS A 16 -21.74 -8.01 -11.80
N TRP A 17 -20.73 -7.75 -12.63
CA TRP A 17 -19.80 -6.65 -12.40
C TRP A 17 -20.46 -5.26 -12.31
N GLU A 18 -21.54 -5.04 -13.06
CA GLU A 18 -22.26 -3.75 -13.09
C GLU A 18 -22.87 -3.36 -11.72
N GLU A 19 -23.27 -4.35 -10.92
CA GLU A 19 -23.76 -4.15 -9.56
C GLU A 19 -22.60 -3.79 -8.60
N TRP A 20 -21.48 -4.51 -8.72
CA TRP A 20 -20.37 -4.42 -7.76
C TRP A 20 -19.42 -3.24 -8.01
N LYS A 21 -19.33 -2.75 -9.25
CA LYS A 21 -18.41 -1.66 -9.61
C LYS A 21 -18.71 -0.33 -8.92
N LEU A 22 -19.89 -0.15 -8.34
CA LEU A 22 -20.26 1.09 -7.64
C LEU A 22 -19.69 1.16 -6.23
N SER A 23 -19.61 0.02 -5.54
CA SER A 23 -19.24 -0.07 -4.12
C SER A 23 -17.88 -0.70 -3.89
N THR A 24 -17.35 -1.45 -4.86
CA THR A 24 -16.19 -2.32 -4.67
C THR A 24 -15.06 -2.02 -5.65
N ARG A 25 -13.82 -2.06 -5.14
CA ARG A 25 -12.59 -2.05 -5.93
C ARG A 25 -11.77 -3.28 -5.58
N LEU A 26 -11.20 -3.95 -6.58
CA LEU A 26 -10.44 -5.18 -6.41
C LEU A 26 -8.95 -4.85 -6.48
N ILE A 27 -8.42 -4.32 -5.38
CA ILE A 27 -7.04 -3.86 -5.26
C ILE A 27 -6.08 -5.05 -5.41
N ILE A 28 -5.12 -4.92 -6.31
CA ILE A 28 -4.00 -5.86 -6.51
C ILE A 28 -2.70 -5.19 -6.08
N ASP A 29 -1.63 -5.95 -5.97
CA ASP A 29 -0.32 -5.40 -5.68
C ASP A 29 0.22 -4.54 -6.85
N ALA A 30 1.12 -3.59 -6.52
CA ALA A 30 1.67 -2.67 -7.50
C ALA A 30 2.49 -3.37 -8.60
N TYR A 31 3.17 -4.47 -8.25
CA TYR A 31 3.95 -5.25 -9.20
C TYR A 31 3.06 -5.97 -10.22
N HIS A 32 1.92 -6.51 -9.80
CA HIS A 32 0.94 -7.08 -10.70
C HIS A 32 0.34 -5.99 -11.60
N TYR A 33 0.03 -4.83 -11.03
CA TYR A 33 -0.56 -3.72 -11.77
C TYR A 33 0.32 -3.20 -12.92
N ILE A 34 1.63 -2.98 -12.67
CA ILE A 34 2.56 -2.49 -13.70
C ILE A 34 2.74 -3.48 -14.86
N ASN A 35 2.48 -4.77 -14.61
CA ASN A 35 2.58 -5.82 -15.61
C ASN A 35 1.30 -5.97 -16.46
N HIS A 36 0.24 -5.22 -16.18
CA HIS A 36 -0.94 -5.19 -17.05
C HIS A 36 -0.62 -4.59 -18.42
N ARG A 37 -1.10 -5.25 -19.47
CA ARG A 37 -1.03 -4.71 -20.83
C ARG A 37 -1.94 -3.48 -20.95
N VAL A 38 -1.62 -2.60 -21.89
CA VAL A 38 -2.46 -1.42 -22.18
C VAL A 38 -3.89 -1.83 -22.58
N THR A 39 -4.04 -3.00 -23.21
CA THR A 39 -5.32 -3.59 -23.59
C THR A 39 -6.16 -4.08 -22.41
N ASP A 40 -5.58 -4.26 -21.23
CA ASP A 40 -6.28 -4.74 -20.03
C ASP A 40 -7.04 -3.59 -19.33
N TYR A 41 -7.78 -2.78 -20.10
CA TYR A 41 -8.43 -1.54 -19.62
C TYR A 41 -9.30 -1.78 -18.38
N VAL A 42 -10.02 -2.89 -18.36
CA VAL A 42 -10.89 -3.28 -17.25
C VAL A 42 -10.09 -3.47 -15.97
N CYS A 43 -9.03 -4.30 -16.00
CA CYS A 43 -8.18 -4.53 -14.83
C CYS A 43 -7.45 -3.25 -14.43
N ARG A 44 -6.93 -2.48 -15.38
CA ARG A 44 -6.25 -1.20 -15.09
C ARG A 44 -7.16 -0.18 -14.40
N LYS A 45 -8.47 -0.20 -14.71
CA LYS A 45 -9.46 0.69 -14.10
C LYS A 45 -9.90 0.23 -12.72
N TRP A 46 -10.20 -1.05 -12.56
CA TRP A 46 -10.87 -1.57 -11.37
C TRP A 46 -9.96 -2.29 -10.37
N CYS A 47 -8.72 -2.59 -10.78
CA CYS A 47 -7.66 -3.14 -9.96
C CYS A 47 -6.52 -2.13 -9.70
N ASN A 48 -6.77 -0.83 -9.78
CA ASN A 48 -5.73 0.14 -9.43
C ASN A 48 -5.33 0.00 -7.95
N PRO A 49 -4.04 -0.24 -7.62
CA PRO A 49 -3.54 -0.35 -6.25
C PRO A 49 -3.72 0.93 -5.41
N ALA A 50 -3.82 2.09 -6.07
CA ALA A 50 -3.90 3.41 -5.43
C ALA A 50 -4.81 4.36 -6.25
N PRO A 51 -6.14 4.17 -6.20
CA PRO A 51 -7.06 5.11 -6.84
C PRO A 51 -6.99 6.47 -6.13
N MET A 52 -6.73 7.55 -6.88
CA MET A 52 -6.63 8.92 -6.33
C MET A 52 -7.80 9.79 -6.79
N ASP A 53 -8.86 9.17 -7.29
CA ASP A 53 -10.05 9.78 -7.88
C ASP A 53 -11.28 9.68 -6.95
N GLY A 54 -11.07 9.29 -5.68
CA GLY A 54 -12.15 9.07 -4.71
C GLY A 54 -13.03 7.84 -5.01
N SER A 55 -12.70 7.05 -6.04
CA SER A 55 -13.51 5.91 -6.47
C SER A 55 -13.48 4.72 -5.50
N ALA A 56 -12.63 4.78 -4.47
CA ALA A 56 -12.52 3.81 -3.40
C ALA A 56 -12.66 4.53 -2.03
N PRO A 57 -13.88 4.90 -1.61
CA PRO A 57 -14.07 5.72 -0.39
C PRO A 57 -13.55 5.04 0.89
N ASN A 58 -13.47 3.71 0.91
CA ASN A 58 -12.90 2.96 2.04
C ASN A 58 -11.36 3.01 2.09
N LEU A 59 -10.70 3.47 1.02
CA LEU A 59 -9.24 3.46 0.85
C LEU A 59 -8.69 4.85 0.50
N VAL A 60 -9.56 5.83 0.26
CA VAL A 60 -9.19 7.19 -0.14
C VAL A 60 -9.93 8.16 0.77
N ILE A 61 -9.17 8.91 1.56
CA ILE A 61 -9.66 10.00 2.40
C ILE A 61 -9.61 11.26 1.53
N SER A 62 -10.75 11.89 1.32
CA SER A 62 -10.85 13.20 0.70
C SER A 62 -10.74 14.28 1.77
N THR A 63 -9.83 15.23 1.61
CA THR A 63 -9.66 16.37 2.51
C THR A 63 -9.83 17.65 1.70
N THR A 64 -10.74 18.51 2.13
CA THR A 64 -10.91 19.85 1.53
C THR A 64 -9.81 20.75 2.07
N ARG A 65 -9.00 21.30 1.17
CA ARG A 65 -7.97 22.28 1.52
C ARG A 65 -8.61 23.65 1.79
N PRO A 66 -7.89 24.55 2.50
CA PRO A 66 -8.37 25.91 2.77
C PRO A 66 -8.72 26.74 1.51
N ASP A 67 -8.14 26.38 0.36
CA ASP A 67 -8.39 27.01 -0.94
C ASP A 67 -9.66 26.49 -1.66
N GLY A 68 -10.39 25.55 -1.04
CA GLY A 68 -11.58 24.92 -1.60
C GLY A 68 -11.31 23.73 -2.53
N SER A 69 -10.05 23.40 -2.81
CA SER A 69 -9.69 22.20 -3.59
C SER A 69 -9.84 20.92 -2.77
N THR A 70 -10.28 19.83 -3.40
CA THR A 70 -10.34 18.50 -2.75
C THR A 70 -9.06 17.73 -3.04
N GLU A 71 -8.34 17.37 -1.98
CA GLU A 71 -7.19 16.48 -2.04
C GLU A 71 -7.60 15.06 -1.67
N HIS A 72 -7.33 14.11 -2.56
CA HIS A 72 -7.50 12.70 -2.28
C HIS A 72 -6.17 12.11 -1.81
N ARG A 73 -6.17 11.53 -0.60
CA ARG A 73 -5.03 10.80 -0.04
C ARG A 73 -5.46 9.36 0.24
N CYS A 74 -4.60 8.40 -0.04
CA CYS A 74 -4.89 7.02 0.35
C CYS A 74 -4.95 6.91 1.89
N ALA A 75 -5.99 6.25 2.40
CA ALA A 75 -6.16 5.89 3.81
C ALA A 75 -5.12 4.84 4.26
N PHE A 76 -4.66 4.04 3.29
CA PHE A 76 -3.75 2.92 3.48
C PHE A 76 -2.62 3.00 2.44
N ASN A 77 -1.38 2.78 2.88
CA ASN A 77 -0.23 2.70 1.97
C ASN A 77 0.04 1.22 1.65
N SER A 78 -0.52 0.75 0.54
CA SER A 78 -0.36 -0.64 0.07
C SER A 78 1.09 -1.04 -0.14
N GLN A 79 1.90 -0.16 -0.71
CA GLN A 79 3.32 -0.42 -0.93
C GLN A 79 4.10 -0.56 0.38
N ALA A 80 3.84 0.30 1.37
CA ALA A 80 4.47 0.20 2.69
C ALA A 80 4.05 -1.08 3.41
N ALA A 81 2.78 -1.48 3.28
CA ALA A 81 2.28 -2.74 3.83
C ALA A 81 2.92 -3.96 3.15
N GLU A 82 3.10 -3.94 1.83
CA GLU A 82 3.81 -4.98 1.08
C GLU A 82 5.27 -5.10 1.53
N GLN A 83 5.99 -3.99 1.65
CA GLN A 83 7.37 -3.99 2.15
C GLN A 83 7.45 -4.52 3.58
N LEU A 84 6.52 -4.11 4.44
CA LEU A 84 6.43 -4.64 5.81
C LEU A 84 6.17 -6.15 5.80
N ASN A 85 5.22 -6.62 4.98
CA ASN A 85 4.89 -8.04 4.84
C ASN A 85 6.09 -8.85 4.33
N ALA A 86 6.84 -8.33 3.36
CA ALA A 86 8.06 -8.95 2.87
C ALA A 86 9.13 -9.04 3.96
N TRP A 87 9.30 -7.97 4.75
CA TRP A 87 10.26 -7.93 5.86
C TRP A 87 9.91 -8.94 6.96
N ILE A 88 8.65 -8.99 7.39
CA ILE A 88 8.22 -9.90 8.47
C ILE A 88 8.04 -11.35 8.00
N SER A 89 8.02 -11.61 6.70
CA SER A 89 7.85 -12.96 6.13
C SER A 89 8.93 -13.93 6.63
N GLY A 90 10.15 -13.45 6.86
CA GLY A 90 11.23 -14.25 7.46
C GLY A 90 10.95 -14.72 8.90
N HIS A 91 10.04 -14.05 9.61
CA HIS A 91 9.67 -14.35 11.00
C HIS A 91 8.34 -15.10 11.12
N GLN A 92 7.74 -15.49 9.99
CA GLN A 92 6.43 -16.12 9.92
C GLN A 92 6.22 -17.31 10.89
N PRO A 93 7.19 -18.24 11.11
CA PRO A 93 6.99 -19.38 12.01
C PRO A 93 6.66 -18.98 13.46
N ILE A 94 7.24 -17.88 13.94
CA ILE A 94 7.02 -17.37 15.30
C ILE A 94 5.71 -16.58 15.34
N LEU A 95 5.51 -15.71 14.35
CA LEU A 95 4.32 -14.85 14.25
C LEU A 95 3.02 -15.67 14.17
N LYS A 96 3.02 -16.78 13.43
CA LYS A 96 1.84 -17.67 13.29
C LYS A 96 1.38 -18.34 14.58
N ARG A 97 2.23 -18.38 15.61
CA ARG A 97 1.92 -19.00 16.91
C ARG A 97 1.40 -17.99 17.93
N MET A 98 1.38 -16.70 17.59
CA MET A 98 0.96 -15.63 18.49
C MET A 98 -0.57 -15.46 18.48
N THR A 99 -1.12 -15.04 19.62
CA THR A 99 -2.47 -14.48 19.67
C THR A 99 -2.49 -13.13 18.96
N VAL A 100 -3.67 -12.69 18.51
CA VAL A 100 -3.84 -11.40 17.82
C VAL A 100 -3.26 -10.23 18.65
N PRO A 101 -3.51 -10.10 19.97
CA PRO A 101 -2.92 -9.01 20.76
C PRO A 101 -1.39 -9.07 20.81
N ASN A 102 -0.81 -10.26 20.96
CA ASN A 102 0.64 -10.45 21.02
C ASN A 102 1.30 -10.11 19.68
N PHE A 103 0.68 -10.52 18.58
CA PHE A 103 1.14 -10.18 17.24
C PHE A 103 1.15 -8.66 17.03
N LEU A 104 0.07 -7.97 17.38
CA LEU A 104 -0.04 -6.52 17.24
C LEU A 104 1.01 -5.79 18.08
N TRP A 105 1.15 -6.16 19.36
CA TRP A 105 2.18 -5.57 20.23
C TRP A 105 3.60 -5.81 19.68
N TYR A 106 3.88 -7.04 19.22
CA TYR A 106 5.18 -7.38 18.67
C TYR A 106 5.53 -6.57 17.41
N VAL A 107 4.58 -6.45 16.47
CA VAL A 107 4.77 -5.62 15.26
C VAL A 107 4.98 -4.15 15.61
N LEU A 108 4.23 -3.62 16.59
CA LEU A 108 4.41 -2.24 17.06
C LEU A 108 5.81 -2.00 17.62
N VAL A 109 6.31 -2.90 18.47
CA VAL A 109 7.66 -2.80 19.04
C VAL A 109 8.73 -2.90 17.94
N LEU A 110 8.57 -3.84 17.00
CA LEU A 110 9.50 -3.98 15.87
C LEU A 110 9.57 -2.71 15.02
N LEU A 111 8.42 -2.14 14.65
CA LEU A 111 8.35 -0.90 13.88
C LEU A 111 8.99 0.27 14.63
N PHE A 112 8.74 0.38 15.93
CA PHE A 112 9.33 1.41 16.78
C PHE A 112 10.86 1.33 16.84
N LEU A 113 11.40 0.13 17.05
CA LEU A 113 12.85 -0.08 17.06
C LEU A 113 13.46 0.20 15.69
N HIS A 114 12.80 -0.24 14.62
CA HIS A 114 13.25 0.02 13.26
C HIS A 114 13.30 1.52 12.95
N ALA A 115 12.26 2.27 13.31
CA ALA A 115 12.20 3.72 13.12
C ALA A 115 13.39 4.44 13.79
N ARG A 116 13.69 4.08 15.05
CA ARG A 116 14.86 4.63 15.76
C ARG A 116 16.18 4.34 15.06
N VAL A 117 16.35 3.12 14.53
CA VAL A 117 17.56 2.75 13.78
C VAL A 117 17.68 3.55 12.49
N VAL A 118 16.56 3.76 11.78
CA VAL A 118 16.52 4.56 10.55
C VAL A 118 16.86 6.02 10.84
N GLU A 119 16.26 6.63 11.86
CA GLU A 119 16.55 8.00 12.29
C GLU A 119 18.05 8.19 12.58
N GLN A 120 18.65 7.27 13.33
CA GLN A 120 20.08 7.31 13.63
C GLN A 120 20.96 7.18 12.37
N ARG A 121 20.57 6.34 11.41
CA ARG A 121 21.30 6.18 10.13
C ARG A 121 21.19 7.44 9.28
N THR A 122 20.01 8.04 9.21
CA THR A 122 19.77 9.28 8.46
C THR A 122 20.58 10.41 9.07
N ALA A 123 20.55 10.59 10.40
CA ALA A 123 21.36 11.60 11.09
C ALA A 123 22.87 11.43 10.82
N LYS A 124 23.39 10.19 10.85
CA LYS A 124 24.80 9.91 10.50
C LYS A 124 25.13 10.21 9.04
N ARG A 125 24.20 9.94 8.11
CA ARG A 125 24.39 10.24 6.69
C ARG A 125 24.42 11.74 6.44
N ASP A 126 23.50 12.48 7.07
CA ASP A 126 23.42 13.93 6.92
C ASP A 126 24.66 14.62 7.50
N GLN A 127 25.16 14.16 8.65
CA GLN A 127 26.44 14.60 9.21
C GLN A 127 27.62 14.37 8.25
N ARG A 128 27.68 13.20 7.59
CA ARG A 128 28.73 12.90 6.59
C ARG A 128 28.61 13.78 5.34
N ALA A 129 27.38 14.03 4.88
CA ALA A 129 27.13 14.89 3.73
C ALA A 129 27.53 16.35 4.01
N SER A 130 27.19 16.88 5.19
CA SER A 130 27.62 18.23 5.61
C SER A 130 29.14 18.35 5.76
N ALA A 131 29.81 17.30 6.27
CA ALA A 131 31.28 17.30 6.39
C ALA A 131 32.03 17.23 5.05
N MET A 132 31.38 16.73 3.98
CA MET A 132 31.95 16.67 2.62
C MET A 132 31.64 17.93 1.79
N GLY A 133 30.63 18.72 2.16
CA GLY A 133 30.24 19.95 1.46
C GLY A 133 31.01 21.21 1.88
N ASP A 134 31.70 21.19 3.03
CA ASP A 134 32.42 22.33 3.60
C ASP A 134 33.91 22.38 3.19
N GLY A 135 34.29 21.63 2.15
CA GLY A 135 35.66 21.51 1.64
C GLY A 135 35.87 22.01 0.21
N GLY A 136 34.94 22.83 -0.31
CA GLY A 136 34.97 23.40 -1.67
C GLY A 136 35.38 24.86 -1.70
#